data_AF-A0A1V6PA85-F1
#
_entry.id   AF-A0A1V6PA85-F1
#
_cell.length_a   1.000
_cell.length_b   1.000
_cell.length_c   1.000
_cell.angle_alpha   90.00
_cell.angle_beta   90.00
_cell.angle_gamma   90.00
#
_symmetry.space_group_name_H-M   'P 1'
#
loop_
_entity.id
_entity.type
_entity.pdbx_description
1 polymer ?
#
loop_
_entity_poly.entity_id
_entity_poly.type
_entity_poly.pdbx_seq_one_letter_code
_entity_poly.pdbx_strand_id
1 'polypeptide(L)'
;MYNKMASPPAPFILVTIAGLGLMPRILVGKLWNILGSRELFQQVYDTNGQYNAKSHLAEMIALLGPPPRALLAKSKALTEHNWPEPVTKDTGELCNNAQEFFDGPFFSAKGEFGHKEAIPSRSLEDTTSFLKEKGREAFLSFVRQMLTWLPEKRKTARELMDHPFLKLGR
;
A
#
# COMPACT_ATOMS: atom_id res chain seq x y z
N MET A 1 22.92 21.15 -12.95
CA MET A 1 22.59 20.60 -14.27
C MET A 1 21.54 19.51 -14.10
N TYR A 2 20.26 19.87 -14.18
CA TYR A 2 19.14 18.93 -14.18
C TYR A 2 19.02 18.37 -15.61
N ASN A 3 19.66 17.24 -15.86
CA ASN A 3 19.65 16.61 -17.17
C ASN A 3 18.48 15.60 -17.26
N LYS A 4 17.72 15.70 -18.35
CA LYS A 4 16.72 14.75 -18.87
C LYS A 4 16.71 13.39 -18.17
N MET A 5 15.80 13.21 -17.21
CA MET A 5 15.26 11.88 -16.96
C MET A 5 13.93 11.80 -17.71
N ALA A 6 13.94 10.94 -18.72
CA ALA A 6 12.74 10.43 -19.35
C ALA A 6 11.72 10.00 -18.28
N SER A 7 10.45 10.24 -18.59
CA SER A 7 9.24 9.91 -17.84
C SER A 7 9.44 8.88 -16.70
N PRO A 8 9.10 9.19 -15.44
CA PRO A 8 9.26 8.25 -14.35
C PRO A 8 8.35 7.02 -14.60
N PRO A 9 8.87 5.80 -14.44
CA PRO A 9 8.09 4.59 -14.71
C PRO A 9 6.86 4.53 -13.80
N ALA A 10 5.77 3.95 -14.34
CA ALA A 10 4.44 3.77 -13.74
C ALA A 10 4.30 3.51 -12.22
N PRO A 11 5.25 2.89 -11.47
CA PRO A 11 5.16 2.84 -10.01
C PRO A 11 5.21 4.21 -9.29
N PHE A 12 5.67 5.30 -9.93
CA PHE A 12 5.85 6.59 -9.25
C PHE A 12 4.55 7.33 -8.94
N ILE A 13 3.46 7.10 -9.68
CA ILE A 13 2.24 7.92 -9.48
C ILE A 13 1.32 7.36 -8.38
N LEU A 14 1.41 6.06 -8.10
CA LEU A 14 0.75 5.44 -6.94
C LEU A 14 1.48 5.75 -5.61
N VAL A 15 2.77 6.11 -5.68
CA VAL A 15 3.62 6.47 -4.53
C VAL A 15 3.15 7.75 -3.83
N THR A 16 2.51 8.66 -4.56
CA THR A 16 2.03 9.95 -4.01
C THR A 16 0.59 9.90 -3.51
N ILE A 17 -0.30 9.11 -4.13
CA ILE A 17 -1.72 9.05 -3.73
C ILE A 17 -1.94 8.09 -2.54
N ALA A 18 -1.18 7.00 -2.44
CA ALA A 18 -1.21 6.10 -1.28
C ALA A 18 -0.23 6.51 -0.18
N GLY A 19 0.55 7.57 -0.38
CA GLY A 19 1.52 8.01 0.62
C GLY A 19 2.46 6.88 1.07
N LEU A 20 2.92 6.10 0.10
CA LEU A 20 3.97 5.12 0.28
C LEU A 20 5.25 5.68 -0.34
N GLY A 21 5.64 6.88 0.12
CA GLY A 21 6.97 7.39 -0.06
C GLY A 21 7.98 6.39 0.49
N LEU A 22 8.76 5.80 -0.41
CA LEU A 22 10.11 5.29 -0.18
C LEU A 22 10.32 4.47 1.11
N MET A 23 9.48 3.48 1.37
CA MET A 23 10.01 2.22 1.88
C MET A 23 10.36 1.40 0.65
N PRO A 24 11.61 0.92 0.47
CA PRO A 24 11.90 0.00 -0.61
C PRO A 24 10.85 -1.11 -0.54
N ARG A 25 10.14 -1.42 -1.65
CA ARG A 25 9.31 -2.64 -1.79
C ARG A 25 10.06 -3.90 -1.32
N ILE A 26 11.38 -3.79 -1.30
CA ILE A 26 12.34 -4.75 -0.82
C ILE A 26 12.34 -4.88 0.71
N LEU A 27 12.18 -3.84 1.54
CA LEU A 27 12.43 -3.99 2.99
C LEU A 27 11.25 -4.58 3.76
N VAL A 28 10.00 -4.13 3.53
CA VAL A 28 8.84 -4.70 4.23
C VAL A 28 8.49 -6.09 3.70
N GLY A 29 8.52 -6.28 2.37
CA GLY A 29 8.33 -7.59 1.73
C GLY A 29 9.45 -8.58 2.06
N LYS A 30 10.73 -8.17 2.02
CA LYS A 30 11.82 -9.06 2.46
C LYS A 30 11.82 -9.28 3.96
N LEU A 31 11.47 -8.30 4.81
CA LEU A 31 11.33 -8.54 6.25
C LEU A 31 10.27 -9.60 6.52
N TRP A 32 9.18 -9.60 5.76
CA TRP A 32 8.13 -10.61 5.85
C TRP A 32 8.59 -11.99 5.36
N ASN A 33 9.33 -12.04 4.25
CA ASN A 33 9.98 -13.27 3.75
C ASN A 33 11.06 -13.80 4.71
N ILE A 34 11.76 -12.93 5.45
CA ILE A 34 12.72 -13.31 6.49
C ILE A 34 12.01 -13.86 7.73
N LEU A 35 10.80 -13.40 8.03
CA LEU A 35 10.00 -13.84 9.17
C LEU A 35 9.12 -15.07 8.86
N GLY A 36 9.25 -15.67 7.68
CA GLY A 36 8.76 -17.01 7.40
C GLY A 36 7.25 -17.14 7.18
N SER A 37 6.56 -16.07 6.79
CA SER A 37 5.15 -16.16 6.40
C SER A 37 4.88 -15.53 5.05
N ARG A 38 3.86 -16.06 4.37
CA ARG A 38 3.36 -15.70 3.04
C ARG A 38 3.38 -14.19 2.80
N GLU A 39 3.64 -13.76 1.56
CA GLU A 39 3.58 -12.35 1.13
C GLU A 39 2.40 -11.60 1.79
N LEU A 40 2.64 -10.38 2.28
CA LEU A 40 1.66 -9.62 3.06
C LEU A 40 0.39 -9.35 2.22
N PHE A 41 0.59 -8.95 0.96
CA PHE A 41 -0.46 -8.76 -0.04
C PHE A 41 -0.41 -9.92 -1.03
N GLN A 42 -1.42 -10.81 -0.99
CA GLN A 42 -1.35 -12.10 -1.70
C GLN A 42 -2.03 -12.04 -3.07
N GLN A 43 -3.08 -11.23 -3.19
CA GLN A 43 -3.95 -11.21 -4.37
C GLN A 43 -3.84 -9.91 -5.17
N VAL A 44 -2.62 -9.40 -5.36
CA VAL A 44 -2.42 -8.11 -6.07
C VAL A 44 -2.18 -8.27 -7.57
N TYR A 45 -2.11 -9.51 -8.05
CA TYR A 45 -1.96 -9.84 -9.46
C TYR A 45 -3.13 -10.71 -9.91
N ASP A 46 -3.57 -10.51 -11.15
CA ASP A 46 -4.58 -11.36 -11.77
C ASP A 46 -3.98 -12.67 -12.32
N THR A 47 -4.81 -13.49 -12.96
CA THR A 47 -4.39 -14.76 -13.57
C THR A 47 -3.36 -14.59 -14.70
N ASN A 48 -3.25 -13.39 -15.27
CA ASN A 48 -2.32 -13.05 -16.33
C ASN A 48 -1.04 -12.39 -15.78
N GLY A 49 -0.91 -12.27 -14.45
CA GLY A 49 0.23 -11.62 -13.80
C GLY A 49 0.20 -10.09 -13.85
N GLN A 50 -0.92 -9.48 -14.25
CA GLN A 50 -1.06 -8.02 -14.26
C GLN A 50 -1.46 -7.49 -12.89
N TYR A 51 -0.90 -6.34 -12.52
CA TYR A 51 -1.17 -5.72 -11.24
C TYR A 51 -2.61 -5.17 -11.18
N ASN A 52 -3.35 -5.55 -10.14
CA ASN A 52 -4.72 -5.12 -9.92
C ASN A 52 -4.82 -4.16 -8.73
N ALA A 53 -5.00 -2.88 -9.00
CA ALA A 53 -5.07 -1.83 -7.98
C ALA A 53 -6.25 -2.01 -7.02
N LYS A 54 -7.42 -2.43 -7.52
CA LYS A 54 -8.60 -2.76 -6.70
C LYS A 54 -8.27 -3.87 -5.70
N SER A 55 -7.69 -4.97 -6.15
CA SER A 55 -7.37 -6.09 -5.26
C SER A 55 -6.31 -5.72 -4.22
N HIS A 56 -5.32 -4.91 -4.59
CA HIS A 56 -4.34 -4.39 -3.63
C HIS A 56 -5.00 -3.50 -2.57
N LEU A 57 -5.89 -2.59 -2.95
CA LEU A 57 -6.64 -1.77 -1.99
C LEU A 57 -7.51 -2.62 -1.07
N ALA A 58 -8.15 -3.66 -1.60
CA ALA A 58 -8.95 -4.60 -0.81
C ALA A 58 -8.10 -5.32 0.26
N GLU A 59 -6.90 -5.80 -0.10
CA GLU A 59 -5.96 -6.40 0.85
C GLU A 59 -5.48 -5.38 1.90
N MET A 60 -5.18 -4.14 1.51
CA MET A 60 -4.83 -3.08 2.46
C MET A 60 -5.98 -2.80 3.44
N ILE A 61 -7.23 -2.77 2.96
CA ILE A 61 -8.41 -2.55 3.81
C ILE A 61 -8.61 -3.73 4.78
N ALA A 62 -8.40 -4.97 4.34
CA ALA A 62 -8.49 -6.14 5.20
C ALA A 62 -7.47 -6.07 6.36
N LEU A 63 -6.24 -5.62 6.07
CA LEU A 63 -5.15 -5.60 7.06
C LEU A 63 -5.15 -4.35 7.95
N LEU A 64 -5.51 -3.19 7.40
CA LEU A 64 -5.36 -1.89 8.06
C LEU A 64 -6.69 -1.24 8.45
N GLY A 65 -7.82 -1.84 8.04
CA GLY A 65 -9.13 -1.21 8.10
C GLY A 65 -9.31 -0.14 7.01
N PRO A 66 -10.49 0.54 7.00
CA PRO A 66 -10.81 1.52 5.97
C PRO A 66 -9.84 2.70 5.98
N PRO A 67 -9.49 3.27 4.81
CA PRO A 67 -8.60 4.42 4.74
C PRO A 67 -9.24 5.66 5.40
N PRO A 68 -8.45 6.51 6.08
CA PRO A 68 -8.94 7.75 6.66
C PRO A 68 -9.55 8.68 5.60
N ARG A 69 -10.64 9.39 5.94
CA ARG A 69 -11.30 10.35 5.03
C ARG A 69 -10.36 11.45 4.51
N ALA A 70 -9.39 11.87 5.33
CA ALA A 70 -8.37 12.85 4.92
C ALA A 70 -7.53 12.35 3.73
N LEU A 71 -7.24 11.04 3.67
CA LEU A 71 -6.52 10.44 2.55
C LEU A 71 -7.39 10.42 1.29
N LEU A 72 -8.68 10.05 1.43
CA LEU A 72 -9.62 10.04 0.31
C LEU A 72 -9.84 11.44 -0.28
N ALA A 73 -9.92 12.46 0.56
CA ALA A 73 -10.03 13.85 0.12
C ALA A 73 -8.79 14.31 -0.67
N LYS A 74 -7.59 13.98 -0.18
CA LYS A 74 -6.33 14.24 -0.91
C LYS A 74 -6.32 13.54 -2.27
N SER A 75 -6.72 12.26 -2.31
CA SER A 75 -6.81 11.50 -3.56
C SER A 75 -7.76 12.14 -4.56
N LYS A 76 -8.95 12.57 -4.12
CA LYS A 76 -9.94 13.20 -4.99
C LYS A 76 -9.42 14.51 -5.61
N ALA A 77 -8.80 15.36 -4.80
CA ALA A 77 -8.20 16.60 -5.28
C ALA A 77 -7.11 16.35 -6.34
N LEU A 78 -6.34 15.26 -6.18
CA LEU A 78 -5.31 14.86 -7.15
C LEU A 78 -5.89 14.33 -8.47
N THR A 79 -7.06 13.70 -8.44
CA THR A 79 -7.74 13.20 -9.66
C THR A 79 -8.48 14.29 -10.43
N GLU A 80 -8.71 15.45 -9.84
CA GLU A 80 -9.32 16.61 -10.53
C GLU A 80 -8.38 17.25 -11.57
N HIS A 81 -7.09 16.91 -11.54
CA HIS A 81 -6.08 17.46 -12.44
C HIS A 81 -5.50 16.37 -13.33
N ASN A 82 -5.50 16.61 -14.64
CA ASN A 82 -4.79 15.76 -15.58
C ASN A 82 -3.28 15.94 -15.42
N TRP A 83 -2.55 14.87 -15.70
CA TRP A 83 -1.10 14.94 -15.85
C TRP A 83 -0.73 15.86 -17.02
N PRO A 84 0.45 16.51 -16.94
CA PRO A 84 0.94 17.35 -18.03
C PRO A 84 1.08 16.58 -19.36
N GLU A 85 1.43 15.30 -19.26
CA GLU A 85 1.55 14.37 -20.37
C GLU A 85 0.73 13.11 -20.07
N PRO A 86 -0.22 12.74 -20.95
CA PRO A 86 -0.95 11.48 -20.81
C PRO A 86 -0.02 10.27 -20.95
N VAL A 87 -0.36 9.18 -20.27
CA VAL A 87 0.41 7.93 -20.27
C VAL A 87 -0.40 6.81 -20.90
N THR A 88 0.22 6.04 -21.80
CA THR A 88 -0.41 4.87 -22.40
C THR A 88 -0.21 3.63 -21.53
N LYS A 89 -1.29 2.90 -21.25
CA LYS A 89 -1.25 1.58 -20.61
C LYS A 89 -0.68 0.51 -21.55
N ASP A 90 -0.34 -0.64 -20.99
CA ASP A 90 0.04 -1.83 -21.77
C ASP A 90 -1.09 -2.30 -22.71
N THR A 91 -2.34 -1.93 -22.43
CA THR A 91 -3.52 -2.19 -23.28
C THR A 91 -3.60 -1.27 -24.51
N GLY A 92 -2.76 -0.23 -24.60
CA GLY A 92 -2.81 0.79 -25.64
C GLY A 92 -3.74 1.98 -25.34
N GLU A 93 -4.44 1.96 -24.19
CA GLU A 93 -5.30 3.06 -23.76
C GLU A 93 -4.49 4.24 -23.25
N LEU A 94 -4.85 5.46 -23.68
CA LEU A 94 -4.26 6.70 -23.18
C LEU A 94 -4.97 7.16 -21.91
N CYS A 95 -4.23 7.41 -20.84
CA CYS A 95 -4.74 7.84 -19.54
C CYS A 95 -4.21 9.22 -19.17
N ASN A 96 -5.12 10.10 -18.77
CA ASN A 96 -4.80 11.48 -18.46
C ASN A 96 -4.54 11.71 -16.97
N ASN A 97 -4.93 10.76 -16.12
CA ASN A 97 -4.77 10.86 -14.67
C ASN A 97 -4.63 9.47 -14.04
N ALA A 98 -4.38 9.46 -12.73
CA ALA A 98 -4.19 8.22 -11.98
C ALA A 98 -5.46 7.36 -11.92
N GLN A 99 -6.64 7.96 -11.90
CA GLN A 99 -7.88 7.19 -11.80
C GLN A 99 -8.10 6.37 -13.07
N GLU A 100 -7.92 6.97 -14.24
CA GLU A 100 -7.99 6.27 -15.54
C GLU A 100 -6.92 5.19 -15.64
N PHE A 101 -5.69 5.50 -15.22
CA PHE A 101 -4.56 4.58 -15.32
C PHE A 101 -4.74 3.33 -14.44
N PHE A 102 -5.38 3.44 -13.28
CA PHE A 102 -5.57 2.31 -12.35
C PHE A 102 -6.96 1.69 -12.39
N ASP A 103 -7.82 2.08 -13.34
CA ASP A 103 -9.20 1.59 -13.47
C ASP A 103 -10.08 1.93 -12.24
N GLY A 104 -9.88 3.11 -11.66
CA GLY A 104 -10.75 3.68 -10.64
C GLY A 104 -12.03 4.30 -11.23
N PRO A 105 -12.92 4.89 -10.39
CA PRO A 105 -12.75 5.15 -8.96
C PRO A 105 -13.08 3.94 -8.09
N PHE A 106 -12.36 3.78 -6.98
CA PHE A 106 -12.56 2.65 -6.05
C PHE A 106 -13.47 2.96 -4.85
N PHE A 107 -13.68 4.24 -4.56
CA PHE A 107 -14.42 4.70 -3.40
C PHE A 107 -15.63 5.53 -3.84
N SER A 108 -16.76 5.35 -3.13
CA SER A 108 -17.96 6.16 -3.33
C SER A 108 -17.76 7.59 -2.83
N ALA A 109 -18.71 8.49 -3.14
CA ALA A 109 -18.71 9.86 -2.63
C ALA A 109 -18.75 9.92 -1.09
N LYS A 110 -19.25 8.87 -0.41
CA LYS A 110 -19.25 8.74 1.05
C LYS A 110 -17.93 8.19 1.62
N GLY A 111 -16.98 7.83 0.75
CA GLY A 111 -15.70 7.22 1.10
C GLY A 111 -15.77 5.72 1.37
N GLU A 112 -16.82 5.04 0.89
CA GLU A 112 -16.96 3.60 1.04
C GLU A 112 -16.29 2.88 -0.11
N PHE A 113 -15.53 1.83 0.18
CA PHE A 113 -14.92 1.01 -0.87
C PHE A 113 -16.00 0.27 -1.65
N GLY A 114 -15.99 0.43 -2.98
CA GLY A 114 -17.02 -0.09 -3.88
C GLY A 114 -16.98 -1.60 -4.09
N HIS A 115 -15.86 -2.24 -3.76
CA HIS A 115 -15.60 -3.67 -4.03
C HIS A 115 -15.47 -4.48 -2.74
N LYS A 116 -16.50 -4.43 -1.90
CA LYS A 116 -16.48 -5.09 -0.57
C LYS A 116 -16.29 -6.60 -0.69
N GLU A 117 -16.77 -7.20 -1.77
CA GLU A 117 -16.59 -8.61 -2.14
C GLU A 117 -15.13 -9.00 -2.41
N ALA A 118 -14.30 -8.04 -2.80
CA ALA A 118 -12.89 -8.28 -3.05
C ALA A 118 -12.05 -8.24 -1.75
N ILE A 119 -12.61 -7.77 -0.64
CA ILE A 119 -11.91 -7.69 0.66
C ILE A 119 -11.80 -9.11 1.22
N PRO A 120 -10.57 -9.67 1.35
CA PRO A 120 -10.41 -11.00 1.89
C PRO A 120 -10.79 -11.04 3.37
N SER A 121 -11.38 -12.15 3.81
CA SER A 121 -11.66 -12.43 5.23
C SER A 121 -10.38 -12.86 5.95
N ARG A 122 -9.44 -11.93 6.13
CA ARG A 122 -8.19 -12.11 6.87
C ARG A 122 -7.85 -10.83 7.63
N SER A 123 -7.11 -11.00 8.71
CA SER A 123 -6.63 -9.92 9.55
C SER A 123 -5.10 -9.88 9.57
N LEU A 124 -4.52 -8.80 10.10
CA LEU A 124 -3.07 -8.73 10.30
C LEU A 124 -2.62 -9.80 11.31
N GLU A 125 -3.45 -10.11 12.29
CA GLU A 125 -3.24 -11.11 13.33
C GLU A 125 -3.05 -12.50 12.71
N ASP A 126 -3.85 -12.86 11.70
CA ASP A 126 -3.77 -14.16 11.01
C ASP A 126 -2.40 -14.37 10.34
N THR A 127 -1.77 -13.28 9.92
CA THR A 127 -0.45 -13.31 9.28
C THR A 127 0.69 -13.59 10.26
N THR A 128 0.42 -13.59 11.57
CA THR A 128 1.42 -13.71 12.64
C THR A 128 1.26 -14.97 13.49
N SER A 129 0.48 -15.94 13.03
CA SER A 129 0.21 -17.21 13.73
C SER A 129 1.45 -18.05 14.03
N PHE A 130 2.55 -17.80 13.32
CA PHE A 130 3.84 -18.47 13.55
C PHE A 130 4.61 -17.95 14.79
N LEU A 131 4.21 -16.80 15.35
CA LEU A 131 4.85 -16.22 16.54
C LEU A 131 4.19 -16.72 17.83
N LYS A 132 5.02 -17.02 18.84
CA LYS A 132 4.54 -17.28 20.21
C LYS A 132 3.81 -16.06 20.76
N GLU A 133 2.78 -16.29 21.59
CA GLU A 133 1.87 -15.27 22.14
C GLU A 133 2.58 -14.02 22.68
N LYS A 134 3.62 -14.21 23.51
CA LYS A 134 4.40 -13.09 24.10
C LYS A 134 5.16 -12.23 23.07
N GLY A 135 5.58 -12.80 21.95
CA GLY A 135 6.29 -12.08 20.87
C GLY A 135 5.34 -11.49 19.83
N ARG A 136 4.15 -12.10 19.68
CA ARG A 136 3.15 -11.73 18.68
C ARG A 136 2.62 -10.31 18.90
N GLU A 137 2.25 -9.96 20.12
CA GLU A 137 1.72 -8.62 20.43
C GLU A 137 2.73 -7.50 20.16
N ALA A 138 3.99 -7.70 20.59
CA ALA A 138 5.06 -6.75 20.32
C ALA A 138 5.32 -6.60 18.82
N PHE A 139 5.29 -7.71 18.07
CA PHE A 139 5.45 -7.69 16.62
C PHE A 139 4.29 -6.99 15.91
N LEU A 140 3.05 -7.31 16.25
CA LEU A 140 1.88 -6.65 15.67
C LEU A 140 1.90 -5.15 15.95
N SER A 141 2.26 -4.74 17.16
CA SER A 141 2.46 -3.33 17.51
C SER A 141 3.53 -2.66 16.64
N PHE A 142 4.67 -3.34 16.42
CA PHE A 142 5.74 -2.86 15.54
C PHE A 142 5.26 -2.68 14.10
N VAL A 143 4.57 -3.69 13.56
CA VAL A 143 4.10 -3.72 12.17
C VAL A 143 3.02 -2.67 11.91
N ARG A 144 2.09 -2.45 12.84
CA ARG A 144 1.07 -1.39 12.73
C ARG A 144 1.68 0.01 12.64
N GLN A 145 2.83 0.24 13.29
CA GLN A 145 3.56 1.52 13.19
C GLN A 145 4.28 1.72 11.85
N MET A 146 4.58 0.62 11.14
CA MET A 146 5.10 0.65 9.77
C MET A 146 4.00 0.75 8.73
N LEU A 147 2.93 -0.04 8.90
CA LEU A 147 1.82 -0.15 7.97
C LEU A 147 0.73 0.86 8.32
N THR A 148 0.97 2.13 7.98
CA THR A 148 0.02 3.22 8.18
C THR A 148 -0.38 3.83 6.84
N TRP A 149 -1.70 4.06 6.67
CA TRP A 149 -2.30 4.70 5.49
C TRP A 149 -1.71 6.07 5.17
N LEU A 150 -1.53 6.90 6.19
CA LEU A 150 -0.96 8.25 6.04
C LEU A 150 0.56 8.19 6.22
N PRO A 151 1.38 8.55 5.21
CA PRO A 151 2.84 8.58 5.33
C PRO A 151 3.31 9.47 6.47
N GLU A 152 2.64 10.60 6.70
CA GLU A 152 3.02 11.56 7.73
C GLU A 152 2.83 11.01 9.14
N LYS A 153 2.06 9.92 9.29
CA LYS A 153 1.87 9.20 10.56
C LYS A 153 2.71 7.93 10.65
N ARG A 154 3.40 7.53 9.58
CA ARG A 154 4.24 6.34 9.55
C ARG A 154 5.51 6.60 10.34
N LYS A 155 5.85 5.71 11.28
CA LYS A 155 7.14 5.81 11.96
C LYS A 155 8.29 5.52 11.01
N THR A 156 9.34 6.31 11.11
CA THR A 156 10.57 6.13 10.36
C THR A 156 11.34 4.90 10.86
N ALA A 157 12.23 4.36 10.03
CA ALA A 157 13.13 3.28 10.44
C ALA A 157 13.88 3.62 11.73
N ARG A 158 14.31 4.89 11.89
CA ARG A 158 15.02 5.38 13.08
C ARG A 158 14.17 5.29 14.35
N GLU A 159 12.92 5.74 14.28
CA GLU A 159 12.00 5.68 15.44
C GLU A 159 11.59 4.24 15.78
N LEU A 160 11.60 3.36 14.79
CA LEU A 160 11.28 1.94 14.95
C LEU A 160 12.41 1.13 15.58
N MET A 161 13.67 1.57 15.47
CA MET A 161 14.81 0.88 16.09
C MET A 161 14.66 0.72 17.61
N ASP A 162 13.99 1.67 18.26
CA ASP A 162 13.77 1.64 19.70
C ASP A 162 12.56 0.82 20.15
N HIS A 163 11.82 0.24 19.20
CA HIS A 163 10.61 -0.50 19.51
C HIS A 163 10.90 -1.77 20.35
N PRO A 164 10.09 -2.08 21.38
CA PRO A 164 10.29 -3.24 22.24
C PRO A 164 10.45 -4.57 21.50
N PHE A 165 9.77 -4.74 20.36
CA PHE A 165 9.91 -5.93 19.51
C PHE A 165 11.36 -6.22 19.11
N LEU A 166 12.13 -5.21 18.72
CA LEU A 166 13.53 -5.38 18.32
C LEU A 166 14.47 -5.60 19.51
N LYS A 167 13.97 -5.37 20.74
CA LYS A 167 14.70 -5.55 22.00
C LYS A 167 14.44 -6.93 22.64
N LEU A 168 13.39 -7.64 22.22
CA LEU A 168 12.96 -8.94 22.77
C LEU A 168 13.88 -10.12 22.42
N GLY A 169 14.79 -9.96 21.45
CA GLY A 169 15.76 -10.97 21.05
C GLY A 169 17.19 -10.73 21.56
N ARG A 170 17.37 -9.83 22.54
CA ARG A 170 18.65 -9.61 23.23
C ARG A 170 18.66 -10.30 24.59
#